data_AF-A0A924GBZ5-F1
#
_entry.id   AF-A0A924GBZ5-F1
#
_cell.length_a   1.000
_cell.length_b   1.000
_cell.length_c   1.000
_cell.angle_alpha   90.00
_cell.angle_beta   90.00
_cell.angle_gamma   90.00
#
_symmetry.space_group_name_H-M   'P 1'
#
loop_
_entity.id
_entity.type
_entity.pdbx_description
1 polymer ?
#
loop_
_entity_poly.entity_id
_entity_poly.type
_entity_poly.pdbx_seq_one_letter_code
_entity_poly.pdbx_strand_id
1 'polypeptide(L)' 'MPPADRPVDLRIVSTGVSAEEIAAVTAVLQGALDELADDLAVRGEARVSAWQRSQRSVRRPLVPGAWRSFSG' A
#
# COMPACT_ATOMS: atom_id res chain seq x y z
N MET A 1 -12.71 -1.36 17.94
CA MET A 1 -11.39 -1.51 18.58
C MET A 1 -10.57 -2.43 17.69
N PRO A 2 -9.51 -1.96 17.03
CA PRO A 2 -8.58 -2.88 16.36
C PRO A 2 -8.05 -3.88 17.40
N PRO A 3 -7.76 -5.15 17.03
CA PRO A 3 -7.24 -6.11 18.00
C PRO A 3 -5.96 -5.53 18.63
N ALA A 4 -5.88 -5.62 19.96
CA ALA A 4 -4.73 -5.19 20.74
C ALA A 4 -3.43 -5.78 20.19
N ASP A 5 -2.36 -5.01 20.32
CA ASP A 5 -0.96 -5.34 20.05
C ASP A 5 -0.67 -6.77 20.52
N ARG A 6 -0.74 -7.72 19.59
CA ARG A 6 -0.50 -9.14 19.90
C ARG A 6 0.99 -9.38 19.72
N PRO A 7 1.69 -9.88 20.74
CA PRO A 7 3.10 -10.18 20.60
C PRO A 7 3.28 -11.17 19.44
N VAL A 8 4.20 -10.85 18.54
CA VAL A 8 4.58 -11.73 17.43
C VAL A 8 5.26 -12.96 18.01
N ASP A 9 4.73 -14.14 17.73
CA ASP A 9 5.31 -15.41 18.17
C ASP A 9 6.37 -15.87 17.15
N LEU A 10 7.65 -15.83 17.53
CA LEU A 10 8.79 -16.18 16.68
C LEU A 10 9.48 -17.43 17.24
N ARG A 11 9.59 -18.47 16.40
CA ARG A 11 10.34 -19.69 16.74
C ARG A 11 11.67 -19.75 16.00
N ILE A 12 12.76 -19.84 16.76
CA ILE A 12 14.11 -20.00 16.22
C ILE A 12 14.41 -21.48 16.09
N VAL A 13 14.67 -21.93 14.86
CA VAL A 13 14.95 -23.34 14.54
C VAL A 13 16.45 -23.63 14.39
N SER A 14 17.26 -22.58 14.23
CA SER A 14 18.72 -22.69 14.15
C SER A 14 19.33 -22.89 15.54
N THR A 15 20.38 -23.70 15.59
CA THR A 15 21.16 -23.95 16.81
C THR A 15 22.30 -22.96 16.94
N GLY A 16 22.69 -22.62 18.17
CA GLY A 16 23.90 -21.81 18.43
C GLY A 16 23.75 -20.31 18.19
N VAL A 17 22.52 -19.80 18.06
CA VAL A 17 22.26 -18.36 17.91
C VAL A 17 22.40 -17.66 19.26
N SER A 18 23.12 -16.54 19.28
CA SER A 18 23.30 -15.67 20.44
C SER A 18 22.08 -14.75 20.66
N ALA A 19 21.90 -14.26 21.88
CA ALA A 19 20.82 -13.31 22.20
C ALA A 19 20.88 -12.03 21.36
N GLU A 20 22.08 -11.58 20.99
CA GLU A 20 22.30 -10.41 20.15
C GLU A 20 21.81 -10.65 18.71
N GLU A 21 22.12 -11.81 18.13
CA GLU A 21 21.64 -12.18 16.79
C GLU A 21 20.11 -12.34 16.76
N ILE A 22 19.51 -12.89 17.83
CA ILE A 22 18.06 -12.96 17.98
C ILE A 22 17.45 -11.56 17.97
N ALA A 23 18.02 -10.63 18.74
CA ALA A 23 17.57 -9.26 18.81
C ALA A 23 17.69 -8.55 17.46
N ALA A 24 18.83 -8.73 16.77
CA ALA A 24 19.07 -8.14 15.46
C ALA A 24 18.04 -8.62 14.41
N VAL A 25 17.83 -9.94 14.31
CA VAL A 25 16.85 -10.51 13.36
C VAL A 25 15.43 -10.07 13.71
N THR A 26 15.08 -10.04 14.99
CA THR A 26 13.76 -9.58 15.43
C THR A 26 13.50 -8.13 15.04
N ALA A 27 14.48 -7.24 15.26
CA ALA A 27 14.38 -5.83 14.90
C ALA A 27 14.23 -5.64 13.38
N VAL A 28 14.96 -6.42 12.57
CA VAL A 28 14.84 -6.39 11.11
C VAL A 28 13.44 -6.84 10.67
N LEU A 29 12.92 -7.94 11.24
CA LEU A 29 11.57 -8.41 10.92
C LEU A 29 10.51 -7.39 11.32
N GLN A 30 10.63 -6.77 12.50
CA GLN A 30 9.71 -5.73 12.95
C GLN A 30 9.69 -4.55 11.97
N GLY A 31 10.86 -4.01 11.60
CA GLY A 31 10.94 -2.91 10.64
C GLY A 31 10.34 -3.25 9.27
N ALA A 32 10.58 -4.48 8.77
CA ALA A 32 9.99 -4.93 7.50
C ALA A 32 8.45 -5.09 7.57
N LEU A 33 7.93 -5.52 8.72
CA LEU A 33 6.49 -5.63 8.95
C LEU A 33 5.82 -4.25 9.08
N ASP A 34 6.48 -3.30 9.75
CA ASP A 34 6.00 -1.92 9.85
C ASP A 34 5.92 -1.27 8.46
N GLU A 35 6.96 -1.42 7.64
CA GLU A 35 6.95 -0.93 6.25
C GLU A 35 5.80 -1.54 5.43
N LEU A 36 5.58 -2.86 5.56
CA LEU A 36 4.47 -3.53 4.88
C LEU A 36 3.11 -3.02 5.37
N ALA A 37 2.96 -2.77 6.67
CA ALA A 37 1.74 -2.24 7.25
C ALA A 37 1.43 -0.83 6.73
N ASP A 38 2.44 0.03 6.65
CA ASP A 38 2.33 1.38 6.09
C ASP A 38 1.93 1.33 4.61
N ASP A 39 2.56 0.46 3.82
CA ASP A 39 2.24 0.26 2.41
C ASP A 39 0.78 -0.18 2.20
N LEU A 40 0.29 -1.08 3.06
CA LEU A 40 -1.10 -1.54 3.04
C LEU A 40 -2.07 -0.44 3.48
N ALA A 41 -1.71 0.39 4.46
CA ALA A 41 -2.50 1.54 4.87
C ALA A 41 -2.66 2.55 3.73
N VAL A 42 -1.57 2.85 3.00
CA VAL A 42 -1.57 3.74 1.84
C VAL A 42 -2.43 3.19 0.70
N ARG A 43 -2.35 1.89 0.41
CA ARG A 43 -3.14 1.24 -0.67
C ARG A 43 -4.62 1.08 -0.31
N GLY A 44 -4.94 0.89 0.97
CA GLY A 44 -6.32 0.77 1.46
C GLY A 44 -7.11 2.06 1.35
N GLU A 45 -6.43 3.21 1.43
CA GLU A 45 -7.02 4.50 1.10
C GLU A 45 -7.03 4.70 -0.43
N ALA A 46 -8.04 4.15 -1.12
CA ALA A 46 -8.41 4.63 -2.46
C ALA A 46 -8.93 6.08 -2.34
N ARG A 47 -8.02 7.02 -2.08
CA ARG A 47 -8.34 8.42 -1.85
C ARG A 47 -8.71 9.01 -3.20
N VAL A 48 -9.95 9.46 -3.33
CA VAL A 48 -10.41 10.12 -4.55
C VAL A 48 -9.48 11.32 -4.79
N SER A 49 -8.67 11.22 -5.85
CA SER A 49 -7.69 12.26 -6.18
C SER A 49 -8.40 13.60 -6.40
N ALA A 50 -7.68 14.71 -6.20
CA ALA A 50 -8.23 16.04 -6.50
C ALA A 50 -8.71 16.15 -7.96
N TRP A 51 -8.02 15.46 -8.87
CA TRP A 51 -8.44 15.30 -10.26
C TRP A 51 -9.76 14.53 -10.38
N GLN A 52 -9.89 13.34 -9.79
CA GLN A 52 -11.16 12.58 -9.80
C GLN A 52 -12.33 13.36 -9.16
N ARG A 53 -12.08 14.13 -8.10
CA ARG A 53 -13.11 14.99 -7.47
C ARG A 53 -13.56 16.14 -8.39
N SER A 54 -12.68 16.63 -9.24
CA SER A 54 -12.97 17.73 -10.17
C SER A 54 -13.41 17.26 -11.55
N GLN A 55 -13.35 15.95 -11.83
CA GLN A 55 -13.86 15.38 -13.07
C GLN A 55 -15.37 15.64 -13.18
N ARG A 56 -15.76 16.31 -14.27
CA ARG A 56 -17.17 16.45 -14.63
C ARG A 56 -17.61 15.26 -15.46
N SER A 57 -18.83 14.80 -15.23
CA SER A 57 -19.46 13.80 -16.08
C SER A 57 -19.47 14.26 -17.53
N VAL A 58 -19.04 13.40 -18.45
CA VAL A 58 -19.15 13.63 -19.88
C VAL A 58 -20.64 13.73 -20.24
N ARG A 59 -21.09 14.91 -20.68
CA ARG A 59 -22.53 15.18 -20.92
C ARG A 59 -23.10 14.45 -22.13
N ARG A 60 -22.24 13.96 -23.05
CA ARG A 60 -22.63 13.24 -24.26
C ARG A 60 -21.57 12.20 -24.62
N PRO A 61 -21.95 11.00 -25.09
CA PRO A 61 -21.00 10.00 -25.55
C PRO A 61 -20.00 10.60 -26.54
N LEU A 62 -18.70 10.36 -26.31
CA LEU A 62 -17.66 10.76 -27.25
C LEU A 62 -17.74 9.84 -28.46
N VAL A 63 -18.01 10.42 -29.64
CA VAL A 63 -18.05 9.68 -30.89
C VAL A 63 -16.61 9.49 -31.40
N PRO A 64 -16.13 8.25 -31.57
CA PRO A 64 -14.80 7.99 -32.14
C PRO A 64 -14.65 8.69 -33.50
N GLY A 65 -13.54 9.42 -33.68
CA GLY A 65 -13.22 10.10 -34.95
C GLY A 65 -13.74 11.54 -35.09
N ALA A 66 -14.56 12.05 -34.16
CA ALA A 66 -15.08 13.43 -34.19
C ALA A 66 -14.01 14.54 -34.12
N TRP A 67 -12.79 14.18 -33.74
CA TRP A 67 -11.62 15.06 -33.57
C TRP A 67 -10.75 15.13 -34.84
N ARG A 68 -11.05 14.32 -35.86
CA ARG A 68 -10.31 14.30 -37.14
C ARG A 68 -10.87 15.27 -38.19
N SER A 69 -11.84 16.12 -37.82
CA SER A 69 -12.50 17.06 -38.73
C SER A 69 -11.83 18.44 -38.83
N PHE A 70 -10.60 18.61 -38.34
CA PHE A 70 -9.80 19.78 -38.69
C PHE A 70 -9.28 19.62 -40.13
N SER A 71 -10.08 20.09 -41.08
CA SER A 71 -9.70 20.26 -42.47
C SER A 71 -10.32 21.58 -42.94
N GLY A 72 -9.47 22.60 -43.13
CA GLY A 72 -9.87 23.94 -43.59
C GLY A 72 -9.34 25.02 -42.67
#